data_AF-A0A7J3I6J2-F1
#
_entry.id   AF-A0A7J3I6J2-F1
#
_cell.length_a   1.000
_cell.length_b   1.000
_cell.length_c   1.000
_cell.angle_alpha   90.00
_cell.angle_beta   90.00
_cell.angle_gamma   90.00
#
_symmetry.space_group_name_H-M   'P 1'
#
loop_
_entity.id
_entity.type
_entity.pdbx_description
1 polymer ?
#
loop_
_entity_poly.entity_id
_entity_poly.type
_entity_poly.pdbx_seq_one_letter_code
_entity_poly.pdbx_strand_id
1 'polypeptide(L)'
;ELSDDPELGARMFGEPEATLRLGVKGKGRLVAYYENICALVDSLGVCKNLAENMNILDYEKTARLVEAVTGIELSPREIEAIGERIVNLERVYIAREGVRSIHDTLPQRFFREPLGKGPSAGHIIELETMLKEYYRVRGWDEGTGLPTPEKLKELGLSDVLEDMQSRGILPSR
;
A
#
# COMPACT_ATOMS: atom_id res chain seq x y z
N GLU A 1 9.80 13.97 4.96
CA GLU A 1 8.39 14.28 4.61
C GLU A 1 8.32 14.69 3.15
N LEU A 2 7.68 13.89 2.28
CA LEU A 2 7.48 14.19 0.85
C LEU A 2 6.42 15.29 0.61
N SER A 3 6.08 16.07 1.64
CA SER A 3 4.88 16.88 1.65
C SER A 3 4.98 18.09 0.72
N ASP A 4 3.96 18.25 -0.12
CA ASP A 4 3.76 19.41 -0.99
C ASP A 4 4.86 19.63 -2.06
N ASP A 5 5.52 18.56 -2.51
CA ASP A 5 6.49 18.58 -3.62
C ASP A 5 5.94 17.87 -4.89
N PRO A 6 5.33 18.60 -5.84
CA PRO A 6 4.72 18.01 -7.03
C PRO A 6 5.73 17.40 -8.02
N GLU A 7 6.97 17.87 -8.06
CA GLU A 7 8.01 17.30 -8.93
C GLU A 7 8.37 15.89 -8.45
N LEU A 8 8.45 15.73 -7.13
CA LEU A 8 8.67 14.44 -6.49
C LEU A 8 7.50 13.48 -6.74
N GLY A 9 6.26 13.97 -6.66
CA GLY A 9 5.06 13.20 -6.98
C GLY A 9 5.07 12.68 -8.41
N ALA A 10 5.41 13.54 -9.37
CA ALA A 10 5.57 13.15 -10.78
C ALA A 10 6.67 12.10 -10.96
N ARG A 11 7.83 12.29 -10.31
CA ARG A 11 8.98 11.39 -10.46
C ARG A 11 8.75 10.01 -9.85
N MET A 12 8.19 9.94 -8.64
CA MET A 12 8.03 8.67 -7.91
C MET A 12 6.75 7.95 -8.30
N PHE A 13 5.65 8.67 -8.52
CA PHE A 13 4.33 8.08 -8.66
C PHE A 13 3.68 8.38 -10.02
N GLY A 14 4.34 9.13 -10.91
CA GLY A 14 3.79 9.52 -12.21
C GLY A 14 2.60 10.48 -12.10
N GLU A 15 2.38 11.09 -10.93
CA GLU A 15 1.25 11.96 -10.65
C GLU A 15 1.69 13.07 -9.67
N PRO A 16 1.82 14.33 -10.12
CA PRO A 16 2.21 15.45 -9.27
C PRO A 16 1.34 15.64 -8.03
N GLU A 17 0.03 15.34 -8.10
CA GLU A 17 -0.88 15.49 -6.96
C GLU A 17 -0.61 14.50 -5.82
N ALA A 18 0.15 13.41 -6.07
CA ALA A 18 0.38 12.34 -5.10
C ALA A 18 0.96 12.84 -3.77
N THR A 19 1.88 13.80 -3.84
CA THR A 19 2.60 14.38 -2.68
C THR A 19 1.91 15.61 -2.10
N LEU A 20 0.94 16.20 -2.82
CA LEU A 20 0.21 17.36 -2.35
C LEU A 20 -0.72 16.97 -1.21
N ARG A 21 -0.67 17.68 -0.09
CA ARG A 21 -1.45 17.39 1.12
C ARG A 21 -2.95 17.23 0.87
N LEU A 22 -3.49 18.04 -0.04
CA LEU A 22 -4.92 18.07 -0.39
C LEU A 22 -5.21 17.43 -1.75
N GLY A 23 -4.20 16.82 -2.39
CA GLY A 23 -4.35 16.10 -3.65
C GLY A 23 -5.14 14.81 -3.47
N VAL A 24 -5.87 14.42 -4.51
CA VAL A 24 -6.68 13.19 -4.54
C VAL A 24 -6.03 12.13 -5.41
N LYS A 25 -5.46 12.54 -6.56
CA LYS A 25 -4.84 11.60 -7.51
C LYS A 25 -3.45 11.18 -7.04
N GLY A 26 -3.08 9.95 -7.36
CA GLY A 26 -1.74 9.41 -7.06
C GLY A 26 -1.59 8.98 -5.60
N LYS A 27 -2.60 9.22 -4.76
CA LYS A 27 -2.61 8.84 -3.34
C LYS A 27 -2.58 7.33 -3.17
N GLY A 28 -3.29 6.59 -4.02
CA GLY A 28 -3.26 5.13 -4.00
C GLY A 28 -1.85 4.59 -4.26
N ARG A 29 -1.13 5.17 -5.23
CA ARG A 29 0.28 4.82 -5.53
C ARG A 29 1.21 5.15 -4.37
N LEU A 30 1.09 6.35 -3.80
CA LEU A 30 1.92 6.79 -2.70
C LEU A 30 1.75 5.89 -1.48
N VAL A 31 0.50 5.60 -1.09
CA VAL A 31 0.20 4.76 0.08
C VAL A 31 0.69 3.32 -0.16
N ALA A 32 0.44 2.75 -1.33
CA ALA A 32 0.87 1.38 -1.63
C ALA A 32 2.41 1.22 -1.56
N TYR A 33 3.16 2.20 -2.09
CA TYR A 33 4.61 2.23 -2.01
C TYR A 33 5.10 2.22 -0.56
N TYR A 34 4.56 3.12 0.26
CA TYR A 34 5.01 3.23 1.65
C TYR A 34 4.58 2.05 2.51
N GLU A 35 3.39 1.49 2.30
CA GLU A 35 3.00 0.25 2.98
C GLU A 35 3.94 -0.92 2.65
N ASN A 36 4.43 -1.04 1.42
CA ASN A 36 5.41 -2.07 1.06
C ASN A 36 6.74 -1.87 1.80
N ILE A 37 7.26 -0.64 1.77
CA ILE A 37 8.47 -0.24 2.50
C ILE A 37 8.29 -0.47 4.01
N CYS A 38 7.12 -0.12 4.53
CA CYS A 38 6.74 -0.33 5.92
C CYS A 38 6.80 -1.80 6.31
N ALA A 39 6.19 -2.69 5.52
CA ALA A 39 6.20 -4.12 5.76
C ALA A 39 7.62 -4.72 5.75
N LEU A 40 8.48 -4.22 4.85
CA LEU A 40 9.88 -4.60 4.81
C LEU A 40 10.63 -4.16 6.07
N VAL A 41 10.48 -2.90 6.47
CA VAL A 41 11.14 -2.37 7.66
C VAL A 41 10.74 -3.14 8.92
N ASP A 42 9.45 -3.47 9.05
CA ASP A 42 8.95 -4.24 10.18
C ASP A 42 9.53 -5.67 10.19
N SER A 43 9.72 -6.27 9.01
CA SER A 43 10.36 -7.58 8.86
C SER A 43 11.87 -7.56 9.14
N LEU A 44 12.55 -6.46 8.82
CA LEU A 44 13.98 -6.27 9.10
C LEU A 44 14.26 -5.92 10.57
N GLY A 45 13.24 -5.53 11.34
CA GLY A 45 13.38 -5.10 12.72
C GLY A 45 14.10 -3.76 12.89
N VAL A 46 14.10 -2.91 11.85
CA VAL A 46 14.75 -1.58 11.88
C VAL A 46 13.74 -0.47 12.15
N CYS A 47 14.21 0.71 12.55
CA CYS A 47 13.32 1.83 12.85
C CYS A 47 12.66 2.40 11.58
N LYS A 48 11.32 2.52 11.60
CA LYS A 48 10.49 3.11 10.53
C LYS A 48 10.97 4.48 10.05
N ASN A 49 11.54 5.30 10.93
CA ASN A 49 12.06 6.63 10.58
C ASN A 49 13.11 6.59 9.47
N LEU A 50 13.90 5.51 9.37
CA LEU A 50 14.94 5.38 8.36
C LEU A 50 14.36 5.32 6.95
N ALA A 51 13.16 4.77 6.79
CA ALA A 51 12.52 4.64 5.48
C ALA A 51 11.49 5.76 5.23
N GLU A 52 10.58 6.02 6.18
CA GLU A 52 9.44 6.94 5.95
C GLU A 52 9.84 8.41 6.04
N ASN A 53 10.61 8.77 7.06
CA ASN A 53 10.87 10.17 7.39
C ASN A 53 12.16 10.69 6.77
N MET A 54 13.23 9.89 6.89
CA MET A 54 14.56 10.25 6.39
C MET A 54 14.81 9.78 4.95
N ASN A 55 13.99 8.86 4.43
CA ASN A 55 14.15 8.27 3.10
C ASN A 55 15.58 7.72 2.85
N ILE A 56 16.19 7.17 3.90
CA ILE A 56 17.54 6.60 3.86
C ILE A 56 17.48 5.18 3.35
N LEU A 57 16.48 4.40 3.74
CA LEU A 57 16.37 2.97 3.42
C LEU A 57 15.33 2.73 2.32
N ASP A 58 15.79 2.81 1.07
CA ASP A 58 15.06 2.44 -0.14
C ASP A 58 15.26 0.94 -0.48
N TYR A 59 14.60 0.44 -1.53
CA TYR A 59 14.73 -0.97 -1.95
C TYR A 59 16.16 -1.37 -2.34
N GLU A 60 16.95 -0.46 -2.91
CA GLU A 60 18.33 -0.74 -3.33
C GLU A 60 19.25 -0.92 -2.13
N LYS A 61 19.17 -0.02 -1.16
CA LYS A 61 19.94 -0.14 0.08
C LYS A 61 19.46 -1.30 0.93
N THR A 62 18.16 -1.60 0.89
CA THR A 62 17.60 -2.77 1.58
C THR A 62 18.17 -4.07 1.01
N ALA A 63 18.21 -4.22 -0.32
CA ALA A 63 18.84 -5.36 -0.98
C ALA A 63 20.30 -5.56 -0.52
N ARG A 64 21.10 -4.49 -0.58
CA ARG A 64 22.49 -4.51 -0.11
C ARG A 64 22.64 -4.83 1.37
N LEU A 65 21.73 -4.34 2.20
CA LEU A 65 21.75 -4.61 3.64
C LEU A 65 21.48 -6.09 3.93
N VAL A 66 20.47 -6.66 3.26
CA VAL A 66 20.12 -8.07 3.38
C VAL A 66 21.30 -8.95 2.96
N GLU A 67 21.90 -8.67 1.80
CA GLU A 67 23.08 -9.40 1.31
C GLU A 67 24.25 -9.31 2.31
N ALA A 68 24.58 -8.11 2.79
CA ALA A 68 25.71 -7.89 3.70
C ALA A 68 25.55 -8.62 5.05
N VAL A 69 24.32 -8.76 5.55
CA VAL A 69 24.04 -9.37 6.86
C VAL A 69 23.80 -10.87 6.76
N THR A 70 23.13 -11.33 5.71
CA THR A 70 22.63 -12.72 5.61
C THR A 70 23.34 -13.55 4.54
N GLY A 71 24.03 -12.91 3.60
CA GLY A 71 24.55 -13.55 2.40
C GLY A 71 23.49 -13.89 1.34
N ILE A 72 22.23 -13.51 1.54
CA ILE A 72 21.16 -13.73 0.56
C ILE A 72 21.20 -12.58 -0.45
N GLU A 73 21.45 -12.93 -1.71
CA GLU A 73 21.41 -11.99 -2.82
C GLU A 73 19.96 -11.80 -3.30
N LEU A 74 19.48 -10.56 -3.23
CA LEU A 74 18.16 -10.16 -3.73
C LEU A 74 18.31 -8.89 -4.54
N SER A 75 17.63 -8.81 -5.68
CA SER A 75 17.51 -7.57 -6.43
C SER A 75 16.55 -6.60 -5.73
N PRO A 76 16.63 -5.27 -6.02
CA PRO A 76 15.69 -4.30 -5.48
C PRO A 76 14.22 -4.62 -5.81
N ARG A 77 13.97 -5.24 -6.97
CA ARG A 77 12.62 -5.69 -7.37
C ARG A 77 12.12 -6.86 -6.53
N GLU A 78 12.99 -7.79 -6.17
CA GLU A 78 12.62 -8.90 -5.30
C GLU A 78 12.32 -8.41 -3.88
N ILE A 79 13.09 -7.43 -3.39
CA ILE A 79 12.80 -6.75 -2.13
C ILE A 79 11.42 -6.06 -2.18
N GLU A 80 11.15 -5.28 -3.22
CA GLU A 80 9.83 -4.64 -3.40
C GLU A 80 8.69 -5.68 -3.41
N ALA A 81 8.86 -6.78 -4.14
CA ALA A 81 7.88 -7.86 -4.20
C ALA A 81 7.67 -8.56 -2.84
N ILE A 82 8.68 -8.61 -1.96
CA ILE A 82 8.53 -9.12 -0.58
C ILE A 82 7.61 -8.20 0.23
N GLY A 83 7.80 -6.88 0.15
CA GLY A 83 6.92 -5.91 0.82
C GLY A 83 5.47 -6.05 0.33
N GLU A 84 5.28 -6.10 -0.99
CA GLU A 84 3.95 -6.28 -1.58
C GLU A 84 3.29 -7.61 -1.19
N ARG A 85 4.07 -8.70 -1.13
CA ARG A 85 3.61 -10.02 -0.69
C ARG A 85 3.07 -9.99 0.74
N ILE A 86 3.78 -9.33 1.66
CA ILE A 86 3.37 -9.23 3.06
C ILE A 86 2.03 -8.50 3.18
N VAL A 87 1.90 -7.34 2.55
CA VAL A 87 0.65 -6.55 2.62
C VAL A 87 -0.53 -7.33 2.03
N ASN A 88 -0.32 -8.06 0.93
CA ASN A 88 -1.38 -8.90 0.34
C ASN A 88 -1.74 -10.09 1.24
N LEU A 89 -0.75 -10.73 1.89
CA LEU A 89 -0.99 -11.81 2.84
C LEU A 89 -1.81 -11.32 4.04
N GLU A 90 -1.47 -10.14 4.58
CA GLU A 90 -2.22 -9.49 5.66
C GLU A 90 -3.66 -9.18 5.23
N ARG A 91 -3.84 -8.62 4.02
CA ARG A 91 -5.18 -8.34 3.48
C ARG A 91 -6.02 -9.62 3.37
N VAL A 92 -5.42 -10.70 2.86
CA VAL A 92 -6.12 -11.99 2.75
C VAL A 92 -6.46 -12.54 4.14
N TYR A 93 -5.55 -12.45 5.09
CA TYR A 93 -5.79 -12.89 6.47
C TYR A 93 -7.01 -12.18 7.07
N ILE A 94 -7.06 -10.85 7.05
CA ILE A 94 -8.19 -10.11 7.63
C ILE A 94 -9.49 -10.33 6.83
N ALA A 95 -9.39 -10.55 5.52
CA ALA A 95 -10.54 -10.91 4.70
C ALA A 95 -11.10 -12.30 5.07
N ARG A 96 -10.23 -13.26 5.39
CA ARG A 96 -10.64 -14.55 5.95
C ARG A 96 -11.48 -14.38 7.23
N GLU A 97 -11.10 -13.41 8.06
CA GLU A 97 -11.78 -13.07 9.32
C GLU A 97 -13.00 -12.14 9.16
N GLY A 98 -13.38 -11.78 7.92
CA GLY A 98 -14.62 -11.04 7.65
C GLY A 98 -14.44 -9.57 7.24
N VAL A 99 -13.22 -9.05 7.18
CA VAL A 99 -12.97 -7.69 6.64
C VAL A 99 -13.26 -7.66 5.14
N ARG A 100 -13.82 -6.56 4.64
CA ARG A 100 -14.36 -6.37 3.28
C ARG A 100 -14.22 -4.91 2.90
N SER A 101 -14.40 -4.58 1.61
CA SER A 101 -14.37 -3.20 1.09
C SER A 101 -15.23 -2.20 1.87
N ILE A 102 -16.36 -2.61 2.43
CA ILE A 102 -17.23 -1.74 3.26
C ILE A 102 -16.58 -1.27 4.56
N HIS A 103 -15.54 -1.97 5.02
CA HIS A 103 -14.79 -1.64 6.24
C HIS A 103 -13.62 -0.69 5.97
N ASP A 104 -13.23 -0.52 4.71
CA ASP A 104 -12.16 0.38 4.30
C ASP A 104 -12.69 1.82 4.22
N THR A 105 -13.05 2.38 5.38
CA THR A 105 -13.70 3.68 5.50
C THR A 105 -13.19 4.48 6.69
N LEU A 106 -13.64 5.74 6.80
CA LEU A 106 -13.32 6.66 7.90
C LEU A 106 -14.58 7.02 8.69
N PRO A 107 -14.44 7.55 9.91
CA PRO A 107 -15.57 8.14 10.64
C PRO A 107 -16.28 9.23 9.82
N GLN A 108 -17.61 9.30 9.94
CA GLN A 108 -18.47 10.20 9.12
C GLN A 108 -18.08 11.68 9.18
N ARG A 109 -17.44 12.12 10.27
CA ARG A 109 -16.91 13.49 10.42
C ARG A 109 -15.98 13.88 9.27
N PHE A 110 -15.11 12.98 8.83
CA PHE A 110 -14.14 13.25 7.75
C PHE A 110 -14.79 13.53 6.39
N PHE A 111 -16.04 13.10 6.19
CA PHE A 111 -16.79 13.29 4.95
C PHE A 111 -17.77 14.48 5.02
N ARG A 112 -18.09 14.98 6.21
CA ARG A 112 -19.23 15.91 6.41
C ARG A 112 -18.88 17.20 7.13
N GLU A 113 -17.89 17.19 8.01
CA GLU A 113 -17.53 18.34 8.84
C GLU A 113 -16.24 18.97 8.30
N PRO A 114 -16.32 19.98 7.42
CA PRO A 114 -15.13 20.64 6.92
C PRO A 114 -14.35 21.33 8.05
N LEU A 115 -13.03 21.32 7.93
CA LEU A 115 -12.16 21.95 8.91
C LEU A 115 -12.43 23.46 8.97
N GLY A 116 -12.62 24.00 10.18
CA GLY A 116 -13.02 25.39 10.35
C GLY A 116 -11.91 26.43 10.15
N LYS A 117 -10.62 26.04 10.30
CA LYS A 117 -9.47 26.96 10.25
C LYS A 117 -8.20 26.23 9.78
N GLY A 118 -7.19 27.01 9.42
CA GLY A 118 -5.85 26.54 9.05
C GLY A 118 -5.68 26.19 7.57
N PRO A 119 -4.52 25.63 7.18
CA PRO A 119 -4.19 25.35 5.78
C PRO A 119 -5.11 24.34 5.07
N SER A 120 -5.90 23.58 5.83
CA SER A 120 -6.90 22.63 5.32
C SER A 120 -8.34 23.14 5.47
N ALA A 121 -8.55 24.43 5.79
CA ALA A 121 -9.90 24.95 6.03
C ALA A 121 -10.82 24.67 4.84
N GLY A 122 -12.07 24.30 5.12
CA GLY A 122 -13.08 23.98 4.11
C GLY A 122 -12.97 22.58 3.49
N HIS A 123 -11.92 21.80 3.78
CA HIS A 123 -11.73 20.49 3.17
C HIS A 123 -12.45 19.37 3.91
N ILE A 124 -12.97 18.42 3.12
CA ILE A 124 -13.43 17.08 3.49
C ILE A 124 -12.64 16.04 2.68
N ILE A 125 -12.74 14.76 3.04
CA ILE A 125 -11.98 13.68 2.39
C ILE A 125 -12.77 13.03 1.24
N GLU A 126 -12.16 12.99 0.05
CA GLU A 126 -12.67 12.30 -1.16
C GLU A 126 -12.16 10.84 -1.21
N LEU A 127 -12.59 10.01 -0.24
CA LEU A 127 -12.00 8.67 -0.04
C LEU A 127 -12.27 7.69 -1.18
N GLU A 128 -13.48 7.69 -1.75
CA GLU A 128 -13.89 6.68 -2.73
C GLU A 128 -12.94 6.63 -3.95
N THR A 129 -12.58 7.81 -4.47
CA THR A 129 -11.66 7.94 -5.60
C THR A 129 -10.27 7.42 -5.27
N MET A 130 -9.75 7.79 -4.09
CA MET A 130 -8.43 7.33 -3.62
C MET A 130 -8.40 5.83 -3.38
N LEU A 131 -9.49 5.26 -2.84
CA LEU A 131 -9.60 3.85 -2.51
C LEU A 131 -9.66 2.98 -3.78
N LYS A 132 -10.44 3.40 -4.79
CA LYS A 132 -10.47 2.73 -6.11
C LYS A 132 -9.12 2.80 -6.81
N GLU A 133 -8.40 3.92 -6.71
CA GLU A 133 -7.03 4.00 -7.20
C GLU A 133 -6.11 3.02 -6.47
N TYR A 134 -6.18 2.99 -5.14
CA TYR A 134 -5.37 2.09 -4.31
C TYR A 134 -5.62 0.61 -4.67
N TYR A 135 -6.88 0.18 -4.82
CA TYR A 135 -7.20 -1.19 -5.24
C TYR A 135 -6.62 -1.55 -6.61
N ARG A 136 -6.73 -0.65 -7.59
CA ARG A 136 -6.10 -0.88 -8.91
C ARG A 136 -4.59 -1.02 -8.81
N VAL A 137 -3.93 -0.14 -8.06
CA VAL A 137 -2.47 -0.21 -7.85
C VAL A 137 -2.05 -1.51 -7.18
N ARG A 138 -2.85 -1.98 -6.22
CA ARG A 138 -2.62 -3.23 -5.49
C ARG A 138 -2.93 -4.50 -6.30
N GLY A 139 -3.58 -4.38 -7.47
CA GLY A 139 -4.09 -5.55 -8.20
C GLY A 139 -5.24 -6.24 -7.47
N TRP A 140 -6.09 -5.45 -6.80
CA TRP A 140 -7.28 -5.89 -6.09
C TRP A 140 -8.53 -5.57 -6.93
N ASP A 141 -9.57 -6.37 -6.73
CA ASP A 141 -10.89 -6.09 -7.32
C ASP A 141 -11.54 -4.89 -6.63
N GLU A 142 -12.02 -3.92 -7.42
CA GLU A 142 -12.56 -2.66 -6.89
C GLU A 142 -13.87 -2.83 -6.09
N GLY A 143 -14.67 -3.87 -6.40
CA GLY A 143 -15.94 -4.11 -5.73
C GLY A 143 -15.76 -4.77 -4.36
N THR A 144 -14.90 -5.78 -4.31
CA THR A 144 -14.68 -6.61 -3.12
C THR A 144 -13.54 -6.09 -2.24
N GLY A 145 -12.61 -5.32 -2.81
CA GLY A 145 -11.37 -4.88 -2.15
C GLY A 145 -10.43 -6.04 -1.84
N LEU A 146 -10.52 -7.15 -2.58
CA LEU A 146 -9.70 -8.35 -2.37
C LEU A 146 -8.65 -8.52 -3.47
N PRO A 147 -7.47 -9.06 -3.16
CA PRO A 147 -6.49 -9.40 -4.19
C PRO A 147 -7.06 -10.31 -5.27
N THR A 148 -6.72 -10.01 -6.53
CA THR A 148 -7.07 -10.88 -7.65
C THR A 148 -6.30 -12.21 -7.60
N PRO A 149 -6.85 -13.31 -8.15
CA PRO A 149 -6.13 -14.57 -8.28
C PRO A 149 -4.79 -14.44 -9.02
N GLU A 150 -4.74 -13.56 -10.03
CA GLU A 150 -3.54 -13.25 -10.80
C GLU A 150 -2.47 -12.60 -9.92
N LYS A 151 -2.85 -11.61 -9.10
CA LYS A 151 -1.94 -10.94 -8.17
C LYS A 151 -1.40 -11.90 -7.10
N LEU A 152 -2.23 -12.77 -6.53
CA LEU A 152 -1.76 -13.75 -5.55
C LEU A 152 -0.76 -14.74 -6.16
N LYS A 153 -0.99 -15.20 -7.39
CA LYS A 153 -0.03 -16.06 -8.10
C LYS A 153 1.28 -15.35 -8.42
N GLU A 154 1.21 -14.11 -8.89
CA GLU A 154 2.38 -13.26 -9.17
C GLU A 154 3.26 -13.13 -7.91
N LEU A 155 2.64 -12.96 -6.74
CA LEU A 155 3.34 -12.84 -5.46
C LEU A 155 3.74 -14.20 -4.86
N GLY A 156 3.49 -15.33 -5.52
CA GLY A 156 3.85 -16.66 -4.99
C GLY A 156 2.98 -17.12 -3.82
N LEU A 157 1.74 -16.64 -3.73
CA LEU A 157 0.74 -16.96 -2.69
C LEU A 157 -0.33 -17.92 -3.23
N SER A 158 0.07 -18.94 -3.99
CA SER A 158 -0.85 -19.89 -4.64
C SER A 158 -1.59 -20.77 -3.63
N ASP A 159 -0.92 -21.20 -2.57
CA ASP A 159 -1.50 -21.95 -1.45
C ASP A 159 -2.57 -21.13 -0.71
N VAL A 160 -2.30 -19.84 -0.51
CA VAL A 160 -3.25 -18.89 0.09
C VAL A 160 -4.45 -18.68 -0.82
N LEU A 161 -4.24 -18.57 -2.13
CA LEU A 161 -5.34 -18.49 -3.10
C LEU A 161 -6.24 -19.73 -3.03
N GLU A 162 -5.65 -20.93 -2.99
CA GLU A 162 -6.39 -22.19 -2.90
C GLU A 162 -7.22 -22.28 -1.60
N ASP A 163 -6.65 -21.90 -0.45
CA ASP A 163 -7.39 -21.84 0.83
C ASP A 163 -8.58 -20.87 0.74
N MET A 164 -8.37 -19.67 0.20
CA MET A 164 -9.43 -18.67 0.07
C MET A 164 -10.55 -19.08 -0.89
N GLN A 165 -10.22 -19.80 -1.96
CA GLN A 165 -11.18 -20.38 -2.89
C GLN A 165 -11.98 -21.51 -2.24
N SER A 166 -11.32 -22.39 -1.47
CA SER A 166 -11.99 -23.48 -0.75
C SER A 166 -13.03 -22.97 0.27
N ARG A 167 -12.81 -21.76 0.80
CA ARG A 167 -13.72 -21.06 1.72
C ARG A 167 -14.81 -20.24 1.01
N GLY A 168 -14.79 -20.17 -0.32
CA GLY A 168 -15.72 -19.37 -1.12
C GLY A 168 -15.57 -17.86 -0.94
N ILE A 169 -14.41 -17.38 -0.47
CA ILE A 169 -14.16 -15.94 -0.28
C ILE A 169 -13.63 -15.32 -1.57
N LEU A 170 -12.75 -16.04 -2.27
CA LEU A 170 -12.31 -15.71 -3.62
C LEU A 170 -12.99 -16.63 -4.63
N PRO A 171 -13.22 -16.16 -5.87
CA PRO A 171 -13.85 -16.98 -6.89
C PRO A 171 -12.96 -18.17 -7.24
N SER A 172 -13.51 -19.38 -7.14
CA SER A 172 -13.02 -20.55 -7.87
C SER A 172 -13.31 -20.32 -9.35
N ARG A 173 -12.32 -20.54 -10.22
CA ARG A 173 -12.49 -20.42 -11.67
C ARG A 173 -13.72 -21.16 -12.18
#